data_AF-A0A4Y2J6D8-F1
#
_entry.id   AF-A0A4Y2J6D8-F1
#
_cell.length_a   1.000
_cell.length_b   1.000
_cell.length_c   1.000
_cell.angle_alpha   90.00
_cell.angle_beta   90.00
_cell.angle_gamma   90.00
#
_symmetry.space_group_name_H-M   'P 1'
#
loop_
_entity.id
_entity.type
_entity.pdbx_description
1 polymer ?
#
loop_
_entity_poly.entity_id
_entity_poly.type
_entity_poly.pdbx_seq_one_letter_code
_entity_poly.pdbx_strand_id
1 'polypeptide(L)'
;MDCDCFQLPTVKFYVLSYTDFIDWQKNMNDPSILKSIPDEDIRLFAVENAYGELSLLHLPCHTQAVERAVKTVTEDSASLCKKSEREGFIRNQIEYRKAMPKFDSKKDFHAI
;
A
#
# COMPACT_ATOMS: atom_id res chain seq x y z
N MET A 1 17.02 11.38 18.17
CA MET A 1 16.16 10.82 17.10
C MET A 1 16.51 9.36 17.04
N ASP A 2 15.84 8.57 17.86
CA ASP A 2 16.06 7.13 17.91
C ASP A 2 15.28 6.54 16.74
N CYS A 3 16.02 6.21 15.68
CA CYS A 3 15.45 5.53 14.54
C CYS A 3 15.27 4.08 14.97
N ASP A 4 14.04 3.66 15.24
CA ASP A 4 13.72 2.26 15.49
C ASP A 4 14.14 1.44 14.26
N CYS A 5 15.31 0.80 14.35
CA CYS A 5 15.80 -0.07 13.30
C CYS A 5 14.82 -1.22 13.11
N PHE A 6 14.29 -1.36 11.90
CA PHE A 6 13.39 -2.45 11.54
C PHE A 6 14.09 -3.80 11.77
N GLN A 7 13.63 -4.54 12.78
CA GLN A 7 14.11 -5.90 13.03
C GLN A 7 13.30 -6.89 12.21
N LEU A 8 13.99 -7.72 11.43
CA LEU A 8 13.35 -8.79 10.67
C LEU A 8 12.72 -9.81 11.64
N PRO A 9 11.40 -10.04 11.58
CA PRO A 9 10.76 -11.02 12.44
C PRO A 9 11.14 -12.44 12.00
N THR A 10 11.28 -13.35 12.98
CA THR A 10 11.48 -14.78 12.71
C THR A 10 10.22 -15.39 12.11
N VAL A 11 10.30 -15.86 10.87
CA VAL A 11 9.17 -16.47 10.14
C VAL A 11 8.97 -17.93 10.57
N LYS A 12 7.76 -18.28 11.02
CA LYS A 12 7.37 -19.63 11.45
C LYS A 12 6.69 -20.40 10.31
N PHE A 13 7.45 -21.15 9.51
CA PHE A 13 6.94 -21.85 8.32
C PHE A 13 5.94 -23.00 8.59
N TYR A 14 5.78 -23.41 9.85
CA TYR A 14 4.89 -24.50 10.25
C TYR A 14 3.46 -24.05 10.57
N VAL A 15 3.21 -22.74 10.52
CA VAL A 15 1.91 -22.15 10.85
C VAL A 15 0.95 -22.32 9.68
N LEU A 16 -0.31 -22.68 9.99
CA LEU A 16 -1.36 -22.93 8.99
C LEU A 16 -2.20 -21.69 8.65
N SER A 17 -2.29 -20.70 9.55
CA SER A 17 -3.04 -19.47 9.35
C SER A 17 -2.18 -18.22 9.58
N TYR A 18 -2.42 -17.17 8.78
CA TYR A 18 -1.76 -15.87 8.95
C TYR A 18 -1.88 -15.32 10.39
N THR A 19 -3.00 -15.60 11.06
CA THR A 19 -3.25 -15.17 12.44
C THR A 19 -2.27 -15.76 13.45
N ASP A 20 -1.72 -16.95 13.20
CA ASP A 20 -0.85 -17.63 14.16
C ASP A 20 0.64 -17.29 13.96
N PHE A 21 0.94 -16.50 12.92
CA PHE A 21 2.26 -15.84 12.78
C PHE A 21 2.42 -14.71 13.79
N ILE A 22 1.31 -14.11 14.24
CA ILE A 22 1.31 -12.97 15.14
C ILE A 22 1.25 -13.49 16.58
N ASP A 23 2.25 -13.13 17.38
CA ASP A 23 2.22 -13.38 18.81
C ASP A 23 1.40 -12.29 19.51
N TRP A 24 0.09 -12.54 19.61
CA TRP A 24 -0.88 -11.60 20.20
C TRP A 24 -0.63 -11.30 21.68
N GLN A 25 0.16 -12.12 22.39
CA GLN A 25 0.50 -11.90 23.79
C GLN A 25 1.73 -11.00 23.97
N LYS A 26 2.53 -10.80 22.91
CA LYS A 26 3.64 -9.87 22.91
C LYS A 26 3.09 -8.45 22.75
N ASN A 27 3.66 -7.48 23.48
CA ASN A 27 3.34 -6.05 23.29
C ASN A 27 3.53 -5.67 21.82
N MET A 28 2.41 -5.57 21.10
CA MET A 28 2.36 -5.00 19.76
C MET A 28 2.35 -3.49 19.93
N ASN A 29 3.33 -2.82 19.33
CA ASN A 29 3.27 -1.36 19.26
C ASN A 29 2.05 -0.98 18.43
N ASP A 30 1.28 -0.01 18.93
CA ASP A 30 0.14 0.50 18.20
C ASP A 30 0.60 1.01 16.82
N PRO A 31 -0.14 0.68 15.75
CA PRO A 31 0.07 1.27 14.44
C PRO A 31 0.20 2.79 14.57
N SER A 32 1.18 3.38 13.90
CA SER A 32 1.44 4.83 13.96
C SER A 32 0.20 5.68 13.64
N ILE A 33 -0.70 5.15 12.81
CA ILE A 33 -1.97 5.77 12.45
C ILE A 33 -2.97 5.85 13.62
N LEU A 34 -2.86 4.96 14.60
CA LEU A 34 -3.73 4.92 15.78
C LEU A 34 -3.17 5.74 16.95
N LYS A 35 -1.87 6.09 16.93
CA LYS A 35 -1.23 6.85 18.03
C LYS A 35 -1.87 8.21 18.32
N SER A 36 -2.53 8.81 17.34
CA SER A 36 -3.22 10.11 17.49
C SER A 36 -4.70 9.97 17.87
N ILE A 37 -5.21 8.75 17.99
CA ILE A 37 -6.62 8.45 18.23
C ILE A 37 -6.76 7.93 19.67
N PRO A 38 -7.72 8.43 20.47
CA PRO A 38 -7.93 7.94 21.82
C PRO A 38 -8.52 6.52 21.83
N ASP A 39 -8.19 5.73 22.85
CA ASP A 39 -8.61 4.34 22.97
C ASP A 39 -10.13 4.18 23.02
N GLU A 40 -10.85 5.16 23.60
CA GLU A 40 -12.32 5.17 23.63
C GLU A 40 -12.93 5.17 22.22
N ASP A 41 -12.40 5.99 21.31
CA ASP A 41 -12.89 6.09 19.93
C ASP A 41 -12.55 4.83 19.14
N ILE A 42 -11.37 4.23 19.37
CA ILE A 42 -10.98 2.95 18.78
C ILE A 42 -11.93 1.83 19.24
N ARG A 43 -12.28 1.80 20.52
CA ARG A 43 -13.22 0.82 21.08
C ARG A 43 -14.63 1.01 20.55
N LEU A 44 -15.09 2.26 20.44
CA LEU A 44 -16.39 2.59 19.84
C LEU A 44 -16.47 2.07 18.40
N PHE A 45 -15.43 2.34 17.60
CA PHE A 45 -15.32 1.84 16.23
C PHE A 45 -15.38 0.30 16.17
N ALA A 46 -14.61 -0.38 17.01
CA ALA A 46 -14.51 -1.84 17.00
C ALA A 46 -15.80 -2.55 17.44
N VAL A 47 -16.56 -1.96 18.37
CA VAL A 47 -17.78 -2.56 18.93
C VAL A 47 -19.02 -2.19 18.13
N GLU A 48 -19.12 -0.94 17.67
CA GLU A 48 -20.34 -0.40 17.06
C GLU A 48 -20.33 -0.44 15.53
N ASN A 49 -19.25 -0.94 14.90
CA ASN A 49 -19.09 -0.95 13.43
C ASN A 49 -19.33 0.44 12.81
N ALA A 50 -18.89 1.49 13.51
CA ALA A 50 -19.05 2.89 13.13
C ALA A 50 -18.06 3.27 12.02
N TYR A 51 -18.14 2.59 10.87
CA TYR A 51 -17.22 2.69 9.73
C TYR A 51 -17.06 4.11 9.14
N GLY A 52 -17.89 5.07 9.54
CA GLY A 52 -17.88 6.44 9.03
C GLY A 52 -17.48 7.52 10.03
N GLU A 53 -17.34 7.21 11.33
CA GLU A 53 -17.19 8.23 12.37
C GLU A 53 -15.74 8.42 12.84
N LEU A 54 -14.91 7.38 12.68
CA LEU A 54 -13.49 7.48 12.96
C LEU A 54 -12.80 8.16 11.77
N SER A 55 -12.50 9.46 11.92
CA SER A 55 -11.58 10.15 11.00
C SER A 55 -10.16 9.62 11.23
N LEU A 56 -9.88 8.42 10.70
CA LEU A 56 -8.50 8.01 10.45
C LEU A 56 -7.80 9.15 9.71
N LEU A 57 -6.50 9.37 9.99
CA LEU A 57 -5.70 10.38 9.31
C LEU A 57 -6.10 10.42 7.83
N HIS A 58 -6.48 11.60 7.34
CA HIS A 58 -6.81 11.78 5.93
C HIS A 58 -5.53 11.57 5.12
N LEU A 59 -5.26 10.31 4.79
CA LEU A 59 -4.15 9.91 3.93
C LEU A 59 -4.64 10.15 2.51
N PRO A 60 -4.07 11.14 1.79
CA PRO A 60 -4.58 11.51 0.49
C PRO A 60 -4.08 10.46 -0.52
N CYS A 61 -4.83 9.36 -0.60
CA CYS A 61 -4.51 8.15 -1.36
C CYS A 61 -4.54 8.36 -2.88
N HIS A 62 -5.31 9.35 -3.34
CA HIS A 62 -5.44 9.71 -4.76
C HIS A 62 -4.68 10.98 -5.11
N THR A 63 -3.52 11.18 -4.48
CA THR A 63 -2.61 12.26 -4.88
C THR A 63 -1.72 11.81 -6.01
N GLN A 64 -1.35 12.76 -6.87
CA GLN A 64 -0.38 12.52 -7.93
C GLN A 64 0.96 12.00 -7.38
N ALA A 65 1.33 12.39 -6.16
CA ALA A 65 2.54 11.89 -5.49
C ALA A 65 2.46 10.38 -5.22
N VAL A 66 1.33 9.90 -4.69
CA VAL A 66 1.08 8.46 -4.47
C VAL A 66 1.08 7.71 -5.80
N GLU A 67 0.40 8.22 -6.82
CA GLU A 67 0.38 7.60 -8.15
C GLU A 67 1.80 7.46 -8.75
N ARG A 68 2.63 8.50 -8.62
CA ARG A 68 4.03 8.49 -9.08
C ARG A 68 4.87 7.50 -8.29
N ALA A 69 4.73 7.45 -6.96
CA ALA A 69 5.48 6.53 -6.11
C ALA A 69 5.15 5.07 -6.45
N VAL A 70 3.87 4.74 -6.59
CA VAL A 70 3.41 3.39 -7.00
C VAL A 70 4.00 3.01 -8.36
N LYS A 71 4.00 3.95 -9.32
CA LYS A 71 4.61 3.73 -10.64
C LYS A 71 6.10 3.40 -10.53
N THR A 72 6.88 4.20 -9.79
CA THR A 72 8.31 3.97 -9.60
C THR A 72 8.61 2.61 -8.97
N VAL A 73 7.92 2.27 -7.87
CA VAL A 73 8.09 0.96 -7.20
C VAL A 73 7.78 -0.21 -8.14
N THR A 74 6.75 -0.05 -8.98
CA THR A 74 6.38 -1.08 -9.97
C THR A 74 7.46 -1.24 -11.04
N GLU A 75 7.99 -0.13 -11.57
CA GLU A 75 9.07 -0.13 -12.56
C GLU A 75 10.36 -0.75 -12.00
N ASP A 76 10.73 -0.41 -10.76
CA ASP A 76 11.89 -0.98 -10.06
C ASP A 76 11.69 -2.47 -9.79
N SER A 77 10.51 -2.88 -9.33
CA SER A 77 10.20 -4.30 -9.09
C SER A 77 10.26 -5.12 -10.38
N ALA A 78 9.74 -4.59 -11.49
CA ALA A 78 9.82 -5.24 -12.79
C ALA A 78 11.26 -5.43 -13.28
N SER A 79 12.19 -4.56 -12.86
CA SER A 79 13.62 -4.71 -13.18
C SER A 79 14.29 -5.91 -12.49
N LEU A 80 13.77 -6.29 -11.32
CA LEU A 80 14.23 -7.42 -10.49
C LEU A 80 13.62 -8.77 -10.91
N CYS A 81 12.56 -8.75 -11.74
CA CYS A 81 11.92 -9.96 -12.25
C CYS A 81 12.81 -10.75 -13.24
N LYS A 82 12.50 -12.03 -13.46
CA LYS A 82 13.26 -12.88 -14.38
C LYS A 82 13.20 -12.31 -15.80
N LYS A 83 14.24 -12.59 -16.60
CA LYS A 83 14.38 -12.04 -17.96
C LYS A 83 13.11 -12.17 -18.82
N SER A 84 12.45 -13.33 -18.79
CA SER A 84 11.23 -13.58 -19.56
C SER A 84 10.03 -12.74 -19.11
N GLU A 85 9.86 -12.55 -17.81
CA GLU A 85 8.78 -11.73 -17.22
C GLU A 85 9.01 -10.25 -17.54
N ARG A 86 10.26 -9.81 -17.43
CA ARG A 86 10.68 -8.45 -17.79
C ARG A 86 10.44 -8.13 -19.26
N GLU A 87 10.76 -9.07 -20.16
CA GLU A 87 10.49 -8.90 -21.60
C GLU A 87 9.00 -8.80 -21.90
N GLY A 88 8.15 -9.59 -21.24
CA GLY A 88 6.70 -9.49 -21.34
C GLY A 88 6.18 -8.13 -20.88
N PHE A 89 6.65 -7.66 -19.73
CA PHE A 89 6.30 -6.35 -19.19
C PHE A 89 6.68 -5.19 -20.13
N ILE A 90 7.91 -5.18 -20.65
CA ILE A 90 8.39 -4.15 -21.59
C ILE A 90 7.53 -4.15 -22.87
N ARG A 91 7.24 -5.32 -23.44
CA ARG A 91 6.44 -5.42 -24.67
C ARG A 91 5.03 -4.90 -24.45
N ASN A 92 4.38 -5.28 -23.35
CA ASN A 92 3.05 -4.77 -22.99
C ASN A 92 3.07 -3.24 -22.80
N GLN A 93 4.12 -2.69 -22.18
CA GLN A 93 4.23 -1.24 -21.99
C GLN A 93 4.40 -0.50 -23.33
N ILE A 94 5.16 -1.05 -24.28
CA ILE A 94 5.30 -0.50 -25.64
C ILE A 94 3.96 -0.50 -26.35
N GLU A 95 3.23 -1.62 -26.34
CA GLU A 95 1.92 -1.72 -26.98
C GLU A 95 0.88 -0.79 -26.33
N TYR A 96 0.88 -0.70 -25.00
CA TYR A 96 0.01 0.24 -24.28
C TYR A 96 0.30 1.70 -24.67
N ARG A 97 1.58 2.09 -24.77
CA ARG A 97 1.96 3.45 -25.21
C ARG A 97 1.59 3.74 -26.65
N LYS A 98 1.59 2.73 -27.54
CA LYS A 98 1.10 2.87 -28.92
C LYS A 98 -0.41 3.03 -28.97
N ALA A 99 -1.13 2.35 -28.07
CA ALA A 99 -2.59 2.40 -28.00
C ALA A 99 -3.12 3.67 -27.31
N MET A 100 -2.34 4.28 -26.41
CA MET A 100 -2.76 5.50 -25.73
C MET A 100 -2.86 6.68 -26.71
N PRO A 101 -3.99 7.41 -26.71
CA PRO A 101 -4.09 8.68 -27.42
C PRO A 101 -3.08 9.69 -26.87
N LYS A 102 -2.58 10.58 -27.74
CA LYS A 102 -1.78 11.71 -27.30
C LYS A 102 -2.69 12.76 -26.70
N PHE A 103 -2.36 13.21 -25.50
CA PHE A 103 -3.03 14.30 -24.81
C PHE A 103 -1.99 15.35 -24.48
N ASP A 104 -2.25 16.61 -24.86
CA ASP A 104 -1.39 17.74 -24.53
C ASP A 104 -1.78 18.34 -23.16
N SER A 105 -3.04 18.12 -22.75
CA SER A 105 -3.59 18.57 -21.47
C SER A 105 -4.57 17.57 -20.87
N LYS A 106 -4.82 17.65 -19.55
CA LYS A 106 -5.80 16.79 -18.86
C LYS A 106 -7.24 16.98 -19.38
N LYS A 107 -7.55 18.13 -19.99
CA LYS A 107 -8.88 18.41 -20.57
C LYS A 107 -9.15 17.60 -21.84
N ASP A 108 -8.09 17.14 -22.49
CA ASP A 108 -8.16 16.35 -23.72
C ASP A 108 -8.61 14.90 -23.41
N PHE A 109 -8.58 14.52 -22.13
CA PHE A 109 -9.11 13.25 -21.66
C PHE A 109 -10.64 13.31 -21.63
N HIS A 110 -11.27 12.78 -22.66
CA HIS A 110 -12.71 12.54 -22.67
C HIS A 110 -12.98 11.21 -21.95
N ALA A 111 -13.62 11.29 -20.78
CA ALA A 111 -14.13 10.10 -20.10
C ALA A 111 -15.19 9.43 -21.00
N ILE A 112 -15.03 8.13 -21.25
CA ILE A 112 -16.00 7.27 -21.94
C ILE A 112 -17.12 6.92 -20.97
#